data_AF-A0A813JII9-F1
#
_entry.id   AF-A0A813JII9-F1
#
_cell.length_a   1.000
_cell.length_b   1.000
_cell.length_c   1.000
_cell.angle_alpha   90.00
_cell.angle_beta   90.00
_cell.angle_gamma   90.00
#
_symmetry.space_group_name_H-M   'P 1'
#
loop_
_entity.id
_entity.type
_entity.pdbx_description
1 polymer ?
#
loop_
_entity_poly.entity_id
_entity_poly.type
_entity_poly.pdbx_seq_one_letter_code
_entity_poly.pdbx_strand_id
1 'polypeptide(L)'
;MATKARSDAEEAEVGENILWHRKLIKLMKDTEVPTTVEQALLAMLPLLRDAHDLDEADVRAISADYVRAMTTKLRSGCVPDADKINPEKAAAIYVYTLEEPSIYSICSRAFASPVRLQGGKVSEAVMQCLPFCMLLHDSLKHLPPSYHYKGDVYRGVKWSFPTLEEHSPEAFDKYFYEGKEFRWFEAKSTSWDQKSMTHPQFCGFVGARTIFKIQVSLGYVIHHFSAFGVEERKVLLPMLTQLVVKTATVGMTINKAHVQDRESKHHVGFPDTVVVKQILPEDAKSDDPPPSDGSVMSALEWQELGIAGGGTFDGKEHSQKDCYLMALGIDPKNHYTWYGLGTAGGGTFEGKEHSQKDCYLMTFSIDPRYHHAWCGLGIAGGGTFDGKEHCQKDCYLMALSIDPRYHYAWNGLGDAGGGTFDGKEHSQKDCYLMALSIDRGTTMLGMASAMQAAAPSTAKNAARRTAT
;
A
#
# COMPACT_ATOMS: atom_id res chain seq x y z
N MET A 1 13.48 -6.86 21.17
CA MET A 1 12.11 -6.30 21.32
C MET A 1 11.69 -5.41 20.14
N ALA A 2 12.57 -4.61 19.53
CA ALA A 2 12.24 -3.77 18.37
C ALA A 2 12.05 -4.53 17.03
N THR A 3 12.73 -5.68 16.84
CA THR A 3 12.72 -6.45 15.58
C THR A 3 11.42 -7.20 15.28
N LYS A 4 10.56 -7.37 16.30
CA LYS A 4 9.39 -8.25 16.25
C LYS A 4 8.07 -7.50 16.16
N ALA A 5 7.95 -6.37 16.86
CA ALA A 5 6.88 -5.42 16.60
C ALA A 5 6.93 -4.87 15.16
N ARG A 6 8.12 -4.92 14.55
CA ARG A 6 8.38 -4.50 13.18
C ARG A 6 7.99 -5.54 12.12
N SER A 7 8.13 -6.85 12.36
CA SER A 7 7.62 -7.87 11.43
C SER A 7 6.09 -7.89 11.40
N ASP A 8 5.45 -7.78 12.57
CA ASP A 8 3.99 -7.73 12.67
C ASP A 8 3.43 -6.46 11.98
N ALA A 9 4.14 -5.34 12.09
CA ALA A 9 3.78 -4.09 11.42
C ALA A 9 4.05 -4.11 9.90
N GLU A 10 5.14 -4.75 9.46
CA GLU A 10 5.44 -4.93 8.03
C GLU A 10 4.44 -5.91 7.37
N GLU A 11 4.05 -7.00 8.04
CA GLU A 11 3.02 -7.93 7.57
C GLU A 11 1.62 -7.29 7.58
N ALA A 12 1.30 -6.50 8.61
CA ALA A 12 0.07 -5.69 8.64
C ALA A 12 0.07 -4.63 7.53
N GLU A 13 1.18 -3.93 7.28
CA GLU A 13 1.31 -2.93 6.22
C GLU A 13 1.17 -3.59 4.83
N VAL A 14 1.76 -4.76 4.62
CA VAL A 14 1.60 -5.53 3.38
C VAL A 14 0.15 -6.00 3.21
N GLY A 15 -0.47 -6.57 4.25
CA GLY A 15 -1.87 -7.01 4.24
C GLY A 15 -2.85 -5.86 4.01
N GLU A 16 -2.66 -4.72 4.69
CA GLU A 16 -3.44 -3.50 4.49
C GLU A 16 -3.27 -2.92 3.10
N ASN A 17 -2.04 -2.92 2.56
CA ASN A 17 -1.79 -2.42 1.21
C ASN A 17 -2.38 -3.34 0.12
N ILE A 18 -2.43 -4.66 0.34
CA ILE A 18 -3.13 -5.60 -0.55
C ILE A 18 -4.65 -5.38 -0.49
N LEU A 19 -5.22 -5.27 0.71
CA LEU A 19 -6.64 -5.01 0.88
C LEU A 19 -7.04 -3.64 0.27
N TRP A 20 -6.21 -2.63 0.51
CA TRP A 20 -6.36 -1.31 -0.07
C TRP A 20 -6.27 -1.34 -1.59
N HIS A 21 -5.31 -2.07 -2.15
CA HIS A 21 -5.17 -2.26 -3.59
C HIS A 21 -6.45 -2.81 -4.23
N ARG A 22 -6.99 -3.90 -3.69
CA ARG A 22 -8.21 -4.53 -4.22
C ARG A 22 -9.44 -3.63 -4.11
N LYS A 23 -9.62 -2.98 -2.95
CA LYS A 23 -10.72 -2.03 -2.76
C LYS A 23 -10.62 -0.86 -3.72
N LEU A 24 -9.42 -0.32 -3.93
CA LEU A 24 -9.20 0.77 -4.86
C LEU A 24 -9.45 0.32 -6.31
N ILE A 25 -8.99 -0.86 -6.74
CA ILE A 25 -9.31 -1.40 -8.08
C ILE A 25 -10.83 -1.50 -8.27
N LYS A 26 -11.53 -2.10 -7.30
CA LYS A 26 -12.98 -2.24 -7.37
C LYS A 26 -13.67 -0.88 -7.46
N LEU A 27 -13.29 0.06 -6.59
CA LEU A 27 -13.81 1.42 -6.61
C LEU A 27 -13.54 2.12 -7.95
N MET A 28 -12.34 1.99 -8.52
CA MET A 28 -12.02 2.56 -9.83
C MET A 28 -12.89 1.96 -10.95
N LYS A 29 -13.22 0.66 -10.89
CA LYS A 29 -14.13 0.03 -11.86
C LYS A 29 -15.57 0.50 -11.70
N ASP A 30 -16.01 0.66 -10.45
CA ASP A 30 -17.38 1.02 -10.10
C ASP A 30 -17.65 2.55 -10.21
N THR A 31 -16.60 3.36 -10.27
CA THR A 31 -16.72 4.82 -10.37
C THR A 31 -17.01 5.23 -11.81
N GLU A 32 -18.15 5.89 -12.00
CA GLU A 32 -18.45 6.56 -13.26
C GLU A 32 -17.42 7.66 -13.53
N VAL A 33 -16.77 7.59 -14.69
CA VAL A 33 -15.72 8.55 -15.07
C VAL A 33 -16.39 9.88 -15.48
N PRO A 34 -16.12 11.00 -14.78
CA PRO A 34 -16.64 12.29 -15.19
C PRO A 34 -16.22 12.65 -16.61
N THR A 35 -17.06 13.39 -17.33
CA THR A 35 -16.75 13.85 -18.69
C THR A 35 -16.11 15.23 -18.72
N THR A 36 -16.25 16.01 -17.63
CA THR A 36 -15.72 17.37 -17.51
C THR A 36 -14.92 17.56 -16.22
N VAL A 37 -13.99 18.50 -16.24
CA VAL A 37 -13.25 18.93 -15.05
C VAL A 37 -14.20 19.48 -13.97
N GLU A 38 -15.25 20.19 -14.38
CA GLU A 38 -16.27 20.71 -13.45
C GLU A 38 -16.94 19.59 -12.65
N GLN A 39 -17.42 18.53 -13.32
CA GLN A 39 -18.04 17.39 -12.66
C GLN A 39 -17.07 16.72 -11.66
N ALA A 40 -15.82 16.54 -12.07
CA ALA A 40 -14.79 15.96 -11.23
C ALA A 40 -14.46 16.82 -9.99
N LEU A 41 -14.36 18.14 -10.15
CA LEU A 41 -14.03 19.05 -9.05
C LEU A 41 -15.23 19.32 -8.13
N LEU A 42 -16.46 19.31 -8.64
CA LEU A 42 -17.66 19.41 -7.81
C LEU A 42 -17.81 18.23 -6.85
N ALA A 43 -17.39 17.02 -7.25
CA ALA A 43 -17.33 15.87 -6.33
C ALA A 43 -16.32 16.09 -5.18
N MET A 44 -15.30 16.92 -5.40
CA MET A 44 -14.30 17.32 -4.41
C MET A 44 -14.69 18.58 -3.62
N LEU A 45 -15.86 19.18 -3.86
CA LEU A 45 -16.25 20.47 -3.28
C LEU A 45 -16.09 20.55 -1.75
N PRO A 46 -16.43 19.53 -0.93
CA PRO A 46 -16.19 19.59 0.50
C PRO A 46 -14.71 19.79 0.85
N LEU A 47 -13.81 19.05 0.18
CA LEU A 47 -12.37 19.15 0.40
C LEU A 47 -11.80 20.47 -0.13
N LEU A 48 -12.35 20.98 -1.23
CA LEU A 48 -11.94 22.26 -1.82
C LEU A 48 -12.35 23.44 -0.96
N ARG A 49 -13.55 23.39 -0.37
CA ARG A 49 -14.01 24.38 0.61
C ARG A 49 -13.10 24.39 1.83
N ASP A 50 -12.79 23.21 2.37
CA ASP A 50 -11.95 23.12 3.57
C ASP A 50 -10.49 23.56 3.32
N ALA A 51 -9.94 23.29 2.13
CA ALA A 51 -8.54 23.55 1.82
C ALA A 51 -8.28 24.95 1.21
N HIS A 52 -9.22 25.48 0.44
CA HIS A 52 -9.02 26.69 -0.38
C HIS A 52 -10.19 27.70 -0.29
N ASP A 53 -11.17 27.48 0.58
CA ASP A 53 -12.35 28.34 0.78
C ASP A 53 -13.17 28.56 -0.52
N LEU A 54 -13.23 27.52 -1.37
CA LEU A 54 -13.98 27.56 -2.63
C LEU A 54 -15.42 27.11 -2.43
N ASP A 55 -16.35 27.88 -3.00
CA ASP A 55 -17.74 27.47 -3.13
C ASP A 55 -18.05 26.84 -4.50
N GLU A 56 -19.31 26.46 -4.71
CA GLU A 56 -19.74 25.83 -5.96
C GLU A 56 -19.60 26.76 -7.18
N ALA A 57 -19.86 28.06 -7.01
CA ALA A 57 -19.74 29.04 -8.09
C ALA A 57 -18.27 29.24 -8.46
N ASP A 58 -17.37 29.28 -7.47
CA ASP A 58 -15.93 29.35 -7.68
C ASP A 58 -15.44 28.13 -8.46
N VAL A 59 -15.82 26.91 -8.04
CA VAL A 59 -15.41 25.66 -8.71
C VAL A 59 -15.85 25.65 -10.18
N ARG A 60 -17.08 26.07 -10.48
CA ARG A 60 -17.56 26.17 -11.87
C ARG A 60 -16.78 27.21 -12.67
N ALA A 61 -16.51 28.38 -12.08
CA ALA A 61 -15.77 29.46 -12.73
C ALA A 61 -14.33 29.02 -13.08
N ILE A 62 -13.58 28.48 -12.11
CA ILE A 62 -12.20 28.05 -12.32
C ILE A 62 -12.11 26.86 -13.29
N SER A 63 -13.06 25.91 -13.24
CA SER A 63 -13.10 24.79 -14.17
C SER A 63 -13.23 25.27 -15.62
N ALA A 64 -14.11 26.23 -15.86
CA ALA A 64 -14.27 26.83 -17.17
C ALA A 64 -13.01 27.60 -17.62
N ASP A 65 -12.30 28.27 -16.71
CA ASP A 65 -11.01 28.91 -17.00
C ASP A 65 -9.93 27.90 -17.39
N TYR A 66 -9.83 26.77 -16.69
CA TYR A 66 -8.86 25.72 -17.00
C TYR A 66 -9.08 25.14 -18.39
N VAL A 67 -10.34 24.85 -18.74
CA VAL A 67 -10.71 24.34 -20.07
C VAL A 67 -10.44 25.39 -21.15
N ARG A 68 -10.74 26.67 -20.90
CA ARG A 68 -10.40 27.77 -21.82
C ARG A 68 -8.88 27.89 -22.04
N ALA A 69 -8.10 27.81 -20.97
CA ALA A 69 -6.64 27.89 -21.03
C ALA A 69 -6.08 26.75 -21.88
N MET A 70 -6.50 25.51 -21.64
CA MET A 70 -6.04 24.36 -22.43
C MET A 70 -6.55 24.38 -23.87
N THR A 71 -7.80 24.81 -24.10
CA THR A 71 -8.32 25.02 -25.47
C THR A 71 -7.45 26.00 -26.25
N THR A 72 -7.08 27.11 -25.62
CA THR A 72 -6.20 28.13 -26.22
C THR A 72 -4.82 27.54 -26.50
N LYS A 73 -4.26 26.79 -25.55
CA LYS A 73 -2.94 26.15 -25.68
C LYS A 73 -2.91 25.11 -26.80
N LEU A 74 -3.93 24.27 -26.93
CA LEU A 74 -4.06 23.29 -28.00
C LEU A 74 -4.14 23.96 -29.38
N ARG A 75 -4.77 25.13 -29.48
CA ARG A 75 -4.87 25.91 -30.74
C ARG A 75 -3.61 26.72 -31.09
N SER A 76 -2.62 26.78 -30.20
CA SER A 76 -1.42 27.59 -30.41
C SER A 76 -0.46 27.05 -31.48
N GLY A 77 -0.62 25.79 -31.89
CA GLY A 77 0.32 25.10 -32.78
C GLY A 77 1.58 24.57 -32.07
N CYS A 78 1.75 24.84 -30.77
CA CYS A 78 2.91 24.41 -29.98
C CYS A 78 2.72 23.06 -29.25
N VAL A 79 1.54 22.44 -29.41
CA VAL A 79 1.21 21.16 -28.78
C VAL A 79 1.14 20.08 -29.87
N PRO A 80 2.02 19.06 -29.83
CA PRO A 80 1.97 17.93 -30.78
C PRO A 80 0.60 17.23 -30.77
N ASP A 81 0.12 16.78 -31.93
CA ASP A 81 -1.15 16.04 -32.05
C ASP A 81 -2.36 16.72 -31.37
N ALA A 82 -2.36 18.06 -31.28
CA ALA A 82 -3.40 18.82 -30.57
C ALA A 82 -4.81 18.57 -31.10
N ASP A 83 -4.95 18.26 -32.39
CA ASP A 83 -6.20 17.90 -33.06
C ASP A 83 -6.83 16.60 -32.52
N LYS A 84 -6.04 15.74 -31.87
CA LYS A 84 -6.48 14.47 -31.29
C LYS A 84 -6.76 14.55 -29.79
N ILE A 85 -6.53 15.70 -29.17
CA ILE A 85 -6.60 15.87 -27.71
C ILE A 85 -7.87 16.64 -27.34
N ASN A 86 -8.70 16.02 -26.49
CA ASN A 86 -9.88 16.66 -25.93
C ASN A 86 -9.48 17.75 -24.90
N PRO A 87 -10.03 18.98 -24.98
CA PRO A 87 -9.69 20.06 -24.05
C PRO A 87 -10.00 19.80 -22.57
N GLU A 88 -11.07 19.06 -22.25
CA GLU A 88 -11.39 18.66 -20.86
C GLU A 88 -10.33 17.71 -20.32
N LYS A 89 -9.88 16.75 -21.13
CA LYS A 89 -8.81 15.81 -20.76
C LYS A 89 -7.47 16.51 -20.57
N ALA A 90 -7.14 17.45 -21.47
CA ALA A 90 -5.96 18.30 -21.30
C ALA A 90 -6.06 19.15 -20.01
N ALA A 91 -7.25 19.70 -19.71
CA ALA A 91 -7.50 20.47 -18.51
C ALA A 91 -7.36 19.62 -17.24
N ALA A 92 -7.81 18.37 -17.22
CA ALA A 92 -7.59 17.46 -16.09
C ALA A 92 -6.09 17.27 -15.78
N ILE A 93 -5.25 17.10 -16.80
CA ILE A 93 -3.79 17.01 -16.64
C ILE A 93 -3.21 18.34 -16.15
N TYR A 94 -3.66 19.47 -16.71
CA TYR A 94 -3.23 20.81 -16.26
C TYR A 94 -3.56 21.04 -14.79
N VAL A 95 -4.79 20.76 -14.38
CA VAL A 95 -5.30 20.91 -13.01
C VAL A 95 -4.49 20.09 -12.02
N TYR A 96 -4.11 18.87 -12.38
CA TYR A 96 -3.22 18.04 -11.56
C TYR A 96 -1.86 18.73 -11.27
N THR A 97 -1.39 19.61 -12.15
CA THR A 97 -0.11 20.32 -11.99
C THR A 97 -0.20 21.65 -11.26
N LEU A 98 -1.38 22.15 -10.92
CA LEU A 98 -1.52 23.46 -10.28
C LEU A 98 -1.06 23.45 -8.82
N GLU A 99 -0.42 24.55 -8.41
CA GLU A 99 -0.11 24.81 -6.99
C GLU A 99 -1.32 25.40 -6.25
N GLU A 100 -2.19 26.15 -6.93
CA GLU A 100 -3.39 26.75 -6.34
C GLU A 100 -4.59 26.73 -7.32
N PRO A 101 -5.74 26.14 -6.92
CA PRO A 101 -5.90 25.23 -5.80
C PRO A 101 -5.12 23.92 -6.05
N SER A 102 -4.50 23.38 -5.00
CA SER A 102 -3.64 22.19 -5.14
C SER A 102 -4.46 20.90 -5.11
N ILE A 103 -5.06 20.54 -6.25
CA ILE A 103 -5.86 19.31 -6.38
C ILE A 103 -5.02 18.07 -6.07
N TYR A 104 -3.77 18.02 -6.57
CA TYR A 104 -2.84 16.93 -6.25
C TYR A 104 -2.60 16.79 -4.75
N SER A 105 -2.40 17.89 -4.01
CA SER A 105 -2.13 17.84 -2.57
C SER A 105 -3.33 17.31 -1.78
N ILE A 106 -4.55 17.67 -2.19
CA ILE A 106 -5.78 17.14 -1.60
C ILE A 106 -5.87 15.63 -1.83
N CYS A 107 -5.73 15.17 -3.08
CA CYS A 107 -5.76 13.75 -3.39
C CYS A 107 -4.65 12.98 -2.66
N SER A 108 -3.41 13.50 -2.66
CA SER A 108 -2.28 12.81 -2.03
C SER A 108 -2.46 12.67 -0.53
N ARG A 109 -3.02 13.69 0.15
CA ARG A 109 -3.36 13.57 1.58
C ARG A 109 -4.46 12.54 1.83
N ALA A 110 -5.50 12.50 0.99
CA ALA A 110 -6.58 11.52 1.14
C ALA A 110 -6.07 10.07 0.97
N PHE A 111 -5.28 9.81 -0.07
CA PHE A 111 -4.77 8.48 -0.41
C PHE A 111 -3.60 8.03 0.46
N ALA A 112 -2.81 8.94 1.02
CA ALA A 112 -1.74 8.61 1.97
C ALA A 112 -2.21 8.54 3.43
N SER A 113 -3.48 8.87 3.70
CA SER A 113 -4.02 8.87 5.05
C SER A 113 -3.97 7.47 5.69
N PRO A 114 -3.52 7.34 6.95
CA PRO A 114 -3.64 6.09 7.71
C PRO A 114 -5.09 5.63 7.85
N VAL A 115 -6.05 6.57 7.80
CA VAL A 115 -7.49 6.29 7.92
C VAL A 115 -8.20 6.16 6.58
N ARG A 116 -7.45 6.07 5.46
CA ARG A 116 -8.02 5.86 4.11
C ARG A 116 -8.89 4.62 4.00
N LEU A 117 -8.61 3.62 4.83
CA LEU A 117 -9.34 2.38 4.95
C LEU A 117 -9.40 1.96 6.43
N GLN A 118 -10.59 1.95 7.02
CA GLN A 118 -10.80 1.54 8.41
C GLN A 118 -12.00 0.59 8.52
N GLY A 119 -11.82 -0.55 9.20
CA GLY A 119 -12.89 -1.54 9.34
C GLY A 119 -13.47 -2.00 8.00
N GLY A 120 -12.64 -2.04 6.94
CA GLY A 120 -13.07 -2.35 5.58
C GLY A 120 -13.83 -1.24 4.84
N LYS A 121 -14.04 -0.07 5.44
CA LYS A 121 -14.69 1.09 4.79
C LYS A 121 -13.66 2.09 4.30
N VAL A 122 -13.84 2.54 3.06
CA VAL A 122 -13.00 3.57 2.45
C VAL A 122 -13.45 4.94 2.94
N SER A 123 -12.50 5.84 3.20
CA SER A 123 -12.80 7.16 3.75
C SER A 123 -13.55 8.03 2.74
N GLU A 124 -14.39 8.93 3.27
CA GLU A 124 -15.14 9.90 2.45
C GLU A 124 -14.20 10.79 1.62
N ALA A 125 -13.05 11.18 2.18
CA ALA A 125 -12.06 11.98 1.46
C ALA A 125 -11.52 11.25 0.21
N VAL A 126 -11.29 9.93 0.28
CA VAL A 126 -10.91 9.13 -0.89
C VAL A 126 -12.05 9.09 -1.89
N MET A 127 -13.28 8.83 -1.43
CA MET A 127 -14.46 8.75 -2.30
C MET A 127 -14.68 10.06 -3.07
N GLN A 128 -14.48 11.21 -2.42
CA GLN A 128 -14.59 12.53 -3.02
C GLN A 128 -13.47 12.84 -4.03
N CYS A 129 -12.25 12.32 -3.81
CA CYS A 129 -11.13 12.50 -4.74
C CYS A 129 -11.22 11.59 -5.98
N LEU A 130 -11.91 10.44 -5.87
CA LEU A 130 -11.87 9.39 -6.87
C LEU A 130 -12.37 9.82 -8.26
N PRO A 131 -13.46 10.61 -8.41
CA PRO A 131 -13.90 11.10 -9.72
C PRO A 131 -12.82 11.89 -10.48
N PHE A 132 -12.08 12.78 -9.79
CA PHE A 132 -10.96 13.48 -10.42
C PHE A 132 -9.80 12.55 -10.77
N CYS A 133 -9.45 11.62 -9.87
CA CYS A 133 -8.41 10.62 -10.17
C CYS A 133 -8.77 9.76 -11.40
N MET A 134 -10.04 9.40 -11.55
CA MET A 134 -10.54 8.64 -12.70
C MET A 134 -10.53 9.47 -13.99
N LEU A 135 -10.96 10.73 -13.95
CA LEU A 135 -10.86 11.64 -15.09
C LEU A 135 -9.39 11.83 -15.51
N LEU A 136 -8.47 12.01 -14.56
CA LEU A 136 -7.03 12.12 -14.86
C LEU A 136 -6.47 10.83 -15.48
N HIS A 137 -6.78 9.68 -14.90
CA HIS A 137 -6.34 8.38 -15.43
C HIS A 137 -6.84 8.14 -16.85
N ASP A 138 -8.11 8.43 -17.10
CA ASP A 138 -8.72 8.33 -18.42
C ASP A 138 -8.12 9.35 -19.41
N SER A 139 -7.83 10.57 -18.94
CA SER A 139 -7.17 11.61 -19.74
C SER A 139 -5.80 11.18 -20.24
N LEU A 140 -5.01 10.52 -19.39
CA LEU A 140 -3.69 10.01 -19.78
C LEU A 140 -3.80 8.89 -20.81
N LYS A 141 -4.73 7.94 -20.63
CA LYS A 141 -4.95 6.83 -21.58
C LYS A 141 -5.37 7.29 -22.97
N HIS A 142 -6.04 8.44 -23.07
CA HIS A 142 -6.47 9.03 -24.34
C HIS A 142 -5.41 9.90 -25.01
N LEU A 143 -4.24 10.10 -24.38
CA LEU A 143 -3.16 10.80 -25.05
C LEU A 143 -2.64 9.97 -26.24
N PRO A 144 -2.26 10.63 -27.37
CA PRO A 144 -1.67 9.94 -28.51
C PRO A 144 -0.37 9.20 -28.13
N PRO A 145 0.02 8.15 -28.88
CA PRO A 145 1.25 7.40 -28.60
C PRO A 145 2.54 8.24 -28.58
N SER A 146 2.54 9.42 -29.21
CA SER A 146 3.63 10.41 -29.16
C SER A 146 3.90 10.94 -27.75
N TYR A 147 2.94 10.82 -26.85
CA TYR A 147 3.05 11.19 -25.44
C TYR A 147 3.44 10.00 -24.54
N HIS A 148 3.55 8.79 -25.06
CA HIS A 148 4.02 7.65 -24.28
C HIS A 148 5.52 7.76 -24.05
N TYR A 149 5.94 7.53 -22.81
CA TYR A 149 7.33 7.57 -22.40
C TYR A 149 7.78 6.20 -21.91
N LYS A 150 8.95 5.77 -22.40
CA LYS A 150 9.69 4.60 -21.93
C LYS A 150 11.14 5.00 -21.72
N GLY A 151 11.68 4.71 -20.54
CA GLY A 151 13.04 5.08 -20.18
C GLY A 151 13.21 5.34 -18.69
N ASP A 152 14.36 5.89 -18.33
CA ASP A 152 14.66 6.26 -16.95
C ASP A 152 13.96 7.58 -16.59
N VAL A 153 13.36 7.62 -15.39
CA VAL A 153 12.85 8.83 -14.75
C VAL A 153 13.28 8.88 -13.29
N TYR A 154 13.15 10.06 -12.69
CA TYR A 154 13.59 10.37 -11.34
C TYR A 154 12.46 11.01 -10.55
N ARG A 155 12.34 10.62 -9.28
CA ARG A 155 11.45 11.25 -8.31
C ARG A 155 12.15 11.43 -6.98
N GLY A 156 12.24 12.67 -6.52
CA GLY A 156 12.76 13.03 -5.22
C GLY A 156 11.64 13.10 -4.19
N VAL A 157 11.90 12.59 -3.00
CA VAL A 157 11.03 12.77 -1.83
C VAL A 157 11.85 13.31 -0.67
N LYS A 158 11.28 14.28 0.06
CA LYS A 158 11.85 14.83 1.30
C LYS A 158 11.54 13.92 2.49
N TRP A 159 12.01 12.67 2.39
CA TRP A 159 11.82 11.63 3.39
C TRP A 159 12.96 10.63 3.32
N SER A 160 13.27 10.00 4.45
CA SER A 160 14.18 8.86 4.55
C SER A 160 13.45 7.69 5.19
N PHE A 161 13.67 6.49 4.64
CA PHE A 161 12.91 5.29 4.98
C PHE A 161 13.67 4.38 5.98
N PRO A 162 12.98 3.51 6.74
CA PRO A 162 11.51 3.43 6.88
C PRO A 162 10.93 4.69 7.53
N THR A 163 11.63 5.19 8.55
CA THR A 163 11.35 6.43 9.28
C THR A 163 12.67 7.09 9.65
N LEU A 164 12.65 8.35 10.12
CA LEU A 164 13.86 9.05 10.56
C LEU A 164 14.49 8.39 11.79
N GLU A 165 13.63 7.93 12.71
CA GLU A 165 14.01 7.23 13.93
C GLU A 165 14.73 5.91 13.62
N GLU A 166 14.22 5.15 12.66
CA GLU A 166 14.72 3.81 12.34
C GLU A 166 15.76 3.77 11.22
N HIS A 167 15.97 4.88 10.50
CA HIS A 167 16.89 4.94 9.38
C HIS A 167 18.31 4.47 9.78
N SER A 168 18.78 3.45 9.07
CA SER A 168 20.14 2.89 9.08
C SER A 168 20.34 2.12 7.77
N PRO A 169 21.58 1.79 7.36
CA PRO A 169 21.83 0.91 6.21
C PRO A 169 21.03 -0.40 6.28
N GLU A 170 21.07 -1.09 7.42
CA GLU A 170 20.40 -2.37 7.61
C GLU A 170 18.88 -2.25 7.59
N ALA A 171 18.34 -1.17 8.17
CA ALA A 171 16.91 -0.91 8.15
C ALA A 171 16.41 -0.55 6.74
N PHE A 172 17.23 0.17 5.96
CA PHE A 172 16.93 0.56 4.59
C PHE A 172 16.96 -0.63 3.64
N ASP A 173 17.96 -1.51 3.76
CA ASP A 173 18.06 -2.74 2.96
C ASP A 173 16.90 -3.70 3.25
N LYS A 174 16.47 -3.80 4.51
CA LYS A 174 15.26 -4.56 4.87
C LYS A 174 13.98 -3.94 4.32
N TYR A 175 13.93 -2.61 4.27
CA TYR A 175 12.75 -1.91 3.76
C TYR A 175 12.68 -1.93 2.23
N PHE A 176 13.82 -1.92 1.54
CA PHE A 176 13.94 -1.95 0.08
C PHE A 176 14.87 -3.08 -0.38
N TYR A 177 14.51 -4.32 -0.04
CA TYR A 177 15.25 -5.49 -0.51
C TYR A 177 15.02 -5.70 -2.02
N GLU A 178 16.02 -6.24 -2.72
CA GLU A 178 15.90 -6.58 -4.13
C GLU A 178 14.75 -7.55 -4.36
N GLY A 179 13.89 -7.26 -5.34
CA GLY A 179 12.69 -8.04 -5.62
C GLY A 179 11.46 -7.62 -4.81
N LYS A 180 11.57 -6.70 -3.83
CA LYS A 180 10.41 -6.14 -3.14
C LYS A 180 9.50 -5.45 -4.15
N GLU A 181 8.25 -5.87 -4.19
CA GLU A 181 7.21 -5.20 -4.98
C GLU A 181 6.41 -4.24 -4.12
N PHE A 182 6.04 -3.10 -4.71
CA PHE A 182 5.14 -2.13 -4.10
C PHE A 182 4.38 -1.36 -5.17
N ARG A 183 3.36 -0.60 -4.75
CA ARG A 183 2.51 0.16 -5.65
C ARG A 183 2.40 1.62 -5.22
N TRP A 184 2.29 2.50 -6.20
CA TRP A 184 1.81 3.85 -5.99
C TRP A 184 0.32 3.91 -6.24
N PHE A 185 -0.46 4.09 -5.18
CA PHE A 185 -1.92 4.13 -5.23
C PHE A 185 -2.50 5.39 -5.85
N GLU A 186 -1.66 6.38 -6.15
CA GLU A 186 -2.02 7.65 -6.77
C GLU A 186 -1.05 7.97 -7.92
N ALA A 187 -1.45 8.85 -8.83
CA ALA A 187 -0.60 9.27 -9.93
C ALA A 187 0.61 10.07 -9.43
N LYS A 188 1.81 9.72 -9.91
CA LYS A 188 3.07 10.33 -9.45
C LYS A 188 3.80 10.99 -10.60
N SER A 189 4.00 12.30 -10.47
CA SER A 189 4.91 13.06 -11.32
C SER A 189 6.36 12.62 -11.12
N THR A 190 7.08 12.51 -12.21
CA THR A 190 8.51 12.19 -12.28
C THR A 190 9.15 13.08 -13.35
N SER A 191 10.48 13.12 -13.42
CA SER A 191 11.19 13.85 -14.48
C SER A 191 12.24 12.94 -15.10
N TRP A 192 12.42 12.99 -16.42
CA TRP A 192 13.58 12.33 -17.05
C TRP A 192 14.87 13.15 -16.94
N ASP A 193 14.81 14.37 -16.37
CA ASP A 193 16.02 15.14 -16.05
C ASP A 193 16.44 14.92 -14.60
N GLN A 194 17.53 14.20 -14.40
CA GLN A 194 18.11 13.98 -13.07
C GLN A 194 18.46 15.30 -12.35
N LYS A 195 18.80 16.37 -13.07
CA LYS A 195 19.13 17.67 -12.46
C LYS A 195 17.95 18.29 -11.74
N SER A 196 16.72 17.97 -12.15
CA SER A 196 15.53 18.44 -11.43
C SER A 196 15.57 18.04 -9.95
N MET A 197 16.18 16.91 -9.60
CA MET A 197 16.28 16.45 -8.21
C MET A 197 17.04 17.45 -7.31
N THR A 198 17.92 18.30 -7.85
CA THR A 198 18.62 19.32 -7.05
C THR A 198 17.74 20.53 -6.69
N HIS A 199 16.55 20.68 -7.30
CA HIS A 199 15.66 21.77 -6.99
C HIS A 199 15.03 21.61 -5.60
N PRO A 200 14.95 22.68 -4.77
CA PRO A 200 14.43 22.59 -3.40
C PRO A 200 12.99 22.09 -3.26
N GLN A 201 12.16 22.22 -4.30
CA GLN A 201 10.78 21.71 -4.30
C GLN A 201 10.72 20.18 -4.47
N PHE A 202 11.75 19.56 -5.06
CA PHE A 202 11.85 18.11 -5.21
C PHE A 202 12.70 17.51 -4.08
N CYS A 203 13.97 17.19 -4.33
CA CYS A 203 14.88 16.65 -3.32
C CYS A 203 15.65 17.76 -2.61
N GLY A 204 16.23 18.69 -3.39
CA GLY A 204 17.09 19.75 -2.86
C GLY A 204 18.37 19.21 -2.21
N PHE A 205 18.99 20.05 -1.37
CA PHE A 205 20.26 19.74 -0.70
C PHE A 205 20.15 19.69 0.83
N VAL A 206 18.96 19.90 1.39
CA VAL A 206 18.73 20.05 2.84
C VAL A 206 17.67 19.06 3.30
N GLY A 207 17.84 18.51 4.50
CA GLY A 207 16.91 17.56 5.09
C GLY A 207 17.10 16.12 4.64
N ALA A 208 16.31 15.25 5.25
CA ALA A 208 16.18 13.84 4.92
C ALA A 208 15.54 13.67 3.52
N ARG A 209 16.12 12.79 2.72
CA ARG A 209 15.81 12.76 1.29
C ARG A 209 16.16 11.43 0.62
N THR A 210 15.28 11.01 -0.27
CA THR A 210 15.41 9.80 -1.08
C THR A 210 15.10 10.11 -2.54
N ILE A 211 15.91 9.60 -3.46
CA ILE A 211 15.69 9.64 -4.91
C ILE A 211 15.29 8.24 -5.37
N PHE A 212 14.12 8.15 -5.99
CA PHE A 212 13.73 6.98 -6.78
C PHE A 212 14.23 7.16 -8.21
N LYS A 213 15.10 6.24 -8.66
CA LYS A 213 15.45 6.07 -10.07
C LYS A 213 14.58 4.96 -10.64
N ILE A 214 13.74 5.28 -11.61
CA ILE A 214 12.65 4.41 -12.05
C ILE A 214 12.83 4.09 -13.52
N GLN A 215 12.98 2.80 -13.83
CA GLN A 215 12.93 2.28 -15.19
C GLN A 215 11.48 2.11 -15.59
N VAL A 216 10.95 3.05 -16.38
CA VAL A 216 9.55 3.10 -16.78
C VAL A 216 9.37 2.40 -18.13
N SER A 217 8.40 1.50 -18.19
CA SER A 217 7.94 0.86 -19.43
C SER A 217 6.81 1.65 -20.09
N LEU A 218 5.95 2.30 -19.28
CA LEU A 218 4.88 3.18 -19.71
C LEU A 218 4.67 4.32 -18.69
N GLY A 219 4.94 5.53 -19.14
CA GLY A 219 4.52 6.78 -18.51
C GLY A 219 3.99 7.75 -19.56
N TYR A 220 3.47 8.89 -19.14
CA TYR A 220 2.90 9.88 -20.04
C TYR A 220 3.65 11.21 -19.92
N VAL A 221 4.16 11.71 -21.03
CA VAL A 221 4.74 13.05 -21.11
C VAL A 221 3.63 14.08 -20.89
N ILE A 222 3.76 14.94 -19.87
CA ILE A 222 2.69 15.90 -19.53
C ILE A 222 3.13 17.37 -19.57
N HIS A 223 4.40 17.66 -19.89
CA HIS A 223 4.92 19.03 -19.83
C HIS A 223 4.21 20.01 -20.77
N HIS A 224 3.57 19.52 -21.84
CA HIS A 224 2.78 20.35 -22.75
C HIS A 224 1.46 20.81 -22.11
N PHE A 225 0.98 20.12 -21.07
CA PHE A 225 -0.23 20.47 -20.33
C PHE A 225 0.10 21.13 -18.99
N SER A 226 1.30 20.89 -18.44
CA SER A 226 1.76 21.43 -17.15
C SER A 226 1.70 22.96 -17.06
N ALA A 227 1.38 23.46 -15.87
CA ALA A 227 1.43 24.88 -15.51
C ALA A 227 2.85 25.47 -15.52
N PHE A 228 3.86 24.63 -15.40
CA PHE A 228 5.26 25.03 -15.30
C PHE A 228 6.04 24.88 -16.63
N GLY A 229 5.37 24.45 -17.71
CA GLY A 229 5.95 24.42 -19.06
C GLY A 229 6.82 23.20 -19.40
N VAL A 230 7.48 23.28 -20.57
CA VAL A 230 8.22 22.18 -21.22
C VAL A 230 9.54 21.81 -20.53
N GLU A 231 10.14 22.75 -19.78
CA GLU A 231 11.48 22.61 -19.21
C GLU A 231 11.55 21.58 -18.08
N GLU A 232 10.42 21.29 -17.43
CA GLU A 232 10.40 20.34 -16.31
C GLU A 232 10.50 18.88 -16.75
N ARG A 233 10.34 18.58 -18.04
CA ARG A 233 10.55 17.24 -18.60
C ARG A 233 9.75 16.17 -17.84
N LYS A 234 8.48 16.51 -17.57
CA LYS A 234 7.60 15.75 -16.67
C LYS A 234 7.01 14.52 -17.35
N VAL A 235 7.16 13.39 -16.68
CA VAL A 235 6.45 12.14 -16.95
C VAL A 235 5.52 11.85 -15.79
N LEU A 236 4.25 11.67 -16.08
CA LEU A 236 3.27 11.22 -15.10
C LEU A 236 3.15 9.69 -15.19
N LEU A 237 3.38 9.03 -14.05
CA LEU A 237 3.04 7.63 -13.89
C LEU A 237 1.60 7.52 -13.37
N PRO A 238 0.75 6.68 -13.99
CA PRO A 238 -0.65 6.56 -13.60
C PRO A 238 -0.81 5.99 -12.19
N MET A 239 -1.99 6.16 -11.60
CA MET A 239 -2.33 5.48 -10.36
C MET A 239 -2.25 3.96 -10.51
N LEU A 240 -1.98 3.26 -9.41
CA LEU A 240 -1.70 1.82 -9.35
C LEU A 240 -0.42 1.37 -10.09
N THR A 241 0.52 2.28 -10.35
CA THR A 241 1.83 1.90 -10.90
C THR A 241 2.53 0.92 -9.95
N GLN A 242 2.81 -0.29 -10.45
CA GLN A 242 3.54 -1.33 -9.74
C GLN A 242 5.03 -1.23 -10.04
N LEU A 243 5.82 -1.37 -8.99
CA LEU A 243 7.26 -1.16 -9.00
C LEU A 243 7.93 -2.32 -8.26
N VAL A 244 9.07 -2.78 -8.79
CA VAL A 244 9.94 -3.74 -8.11
C VAL A 244 11.29 -3.11 -7.84
N VAL A 245 11.78 -3.28 -6.61
CA VAL A 245 13.11 -2.83 -6.22
C VAL A 245 14.18 -3.67 -6.93
N LYS A 246 15.16 -2.98 -7.51
CA LYS A 246 16.36 -3.57 -8.09
C LYS A 246 17.54 -3.41 -7.16
N THR A 247 17.81 -2.19 -6.70
CA THR A 247 18.87 -1.91 -5.74
C THR A 247 18.46 -0.76 -4.85
N ALA A 248 18.98 -0.73 -3.63
CA ALA A 248 18.80 0.35 -2.67
C ALA A 248 20.18 0.74 -2.11
N THR A 249 20.41 2.03 -1.86
CA THR A 249 21.68 2.53 -1.34
C THR A 249 21.44 3.69 -0.40
N VAL A 250 21.95 3.56 0.83
CA VAL A 250 21.92 4.64 1.81
C VAL A 250 23.01 5.65 1.50
N GLY A 251 22.62 6.91 1.37
CA GLY A 251 23.52 8.05 1.19
C GLY A 251 23.42 9.05 2.35
N MET A 252 22.31 9.01 3.09
CA MET A 252 22.02 9.94 4.17
C MET A 252 22.52 9.43 5.52
N THR A 253 22.93 10.36 6.37
CA THR A 253 23.14 10.15 7.80
C THR A 253 22.10 10.98 8.56
N ILE A 254 21.15 10.29 9.19
CA ILE A 254 20.09 10.94 9.96
C ILE A 254 20.55 11.24 11.38
N ASN A 255 20.67 12.52 11.71
CA ASN A 255 20.91 12.97 13.08
C ASN A 255 19.71 12.64 13.98
N LYS A 256 19.93 11.73 14.94
CA LYS A 256 18.90 11.21 15.84
C LYS A 256 18.33 12.26 16.82
N ALA A 257 19.04 13.35 17.10
CA ALA A 257 18.51 14.46 17.89
C ALA A 257 17.49 15.34 17.14
N HIS A 258 17.41 15.19 15.81
CA HIS A 258 16.56 15.99 14.93
C HIS A 258 15.49 15.18 14.20
N VAL A 259 15.17 13.96 14.65
CA VAL A 259 14.21 13.06 13.96
C VAL A 259 12.79 13.62 13.84
N GLN A 260 12.43 14.60 14.67
CA GLN A 260 11.13 15.29 14.59
C GLN A 260 11.08 16.36 13.49
N ASP A 261 12.21 16.72 12.89
CA ASP A 261 12.32 17.72 11.82
C ASP A 261 13.01 17.12 10.60
N ARG A 262 12.21 16.57 9.68
CA ARG A 262 12.70 15.99 8.42
C ARG A 262 13.49 16.97 7.55
N GLU A 263 13.28 18.28 7.71
CA GLU A 263 13.97 19.31 6.92
C GLU A 263 15.23 19.84 7.61
N SER A 264 15.59 19.26 8.77
CA SER A 264 16.77 19.67 9.53
C SER A 264 18.04 19.57 8.68
N LYS A 265 18.78 20.67 8.61
CA LYS A 265 20.12 20.74 8.00
C LYS A 265 21.15 19.82 8.65
N HIS A 266 20.84 19.26 9.83
CA HIS A 266 21.71 18.33 10.53
C HIS A 266 21.59 16.90 9.99
N HIS A 267 20.60 16.62 9.13
CA HIS A 267 20.62 15.43 8.26
C HIS A 267 21.58 15.71 7.12
N VAL A 268 22.67 14.94 7.05
CA VAL A 268 23.81 15.17 6.15
C VAL A 268 24.00 13.99 5.20
N GLY A 269 24.77 14.19 4.12
CA GLY A 269 25.09 13.14 3.15
C GLY A 269 24.44 13.35 1.78
N PHE A 270 24.57 12.36 0.90
CA PHE A 270 23.87 12.34 -0.38
C PHE A 270 22.46 11.78 -0.18
N PRO A 271 21.50 12.08 -1.06
CA PRO A 271 20.20 11.41 -0.98
C PRO A 271 20.33 9.88 -1.00
N ASP A 272 19.48 9.22 -0.22
CA ASP A 272 19.29 7.78 -0.36
C ASP A 272 18.79 7.49 -1.78
N THR A 273 19.20 6.37 -2.37
CA THR A 273 18.82 6.03 -3.75
C THR A 273 18.13 4.69 -3.78
N VAL A 274 16.95 4.64 -4.41
CA VAL A 274 16.19 3.40 -4.65
C VAL A 274 16.00 3.26 -6.15
N VAL A 275 16.60 2.23 -6.73
CA VAL A 275 16.44 1.89 -8.14
C VAL A 275 15.30 0.89 -8.24
N VAL A 276 14.27 1.24 -9.01
CA VAL A 276 13.08 0.42 -9.22
C VAL A 276 12.77 0.28 -10.70
N LYS A 277 12.09 -0.81 -11.06
CA LYS A 277 11.57 -1.04 -12.40
C LYS A 277 10.05 -1.11 -12.34
N GLN A 278 9.39 -0.46 -13.29
CA GLN A 278 7.95 -0.60 -13.47
C GLN A 278 7.63 -2.01 -13.96
N ILE A 279 6.66 -2.64 -13.29
CA ILE A 279 6.04 -3.88 -13.71
C ILE A 279 4.78 -3.51 -14.46
N LEU A 280 4.71 -3.86 -15.75
CA LEU A 280 3.45 -3.81 -16.47
C LEU A 280 2.62 -5.04 -16.10
N PRO A 281 1.27 -4.96 -16.15
CA PRO A 281 0.42 -6.11 -15.89
C PRO A 281 0.78 -7.36 -16.72
N GLU A 282 1.29 -7.17 -17.94
CA GLU A 282 1.72 -8.23 -18.86
C GLU A 282 3.09 -8.83 -18.49
N ASP A 283 3.93 -8.07 -17.78
CA ASP A 283 5.30 -8.43 -17.37
C ASP A 283 5.38 -8.87 -15.89
N ALA A 284 4.29 -8.72 -15.14
CA ALA A 284 4.20 -9.27 -13.79
C ALA A 284 4.41 -10.77 -13.91
N LYS A 285 5.48 -11.29 -13.28
CA LYS A 285 5.66 -12.73 -13.16
C LYS A 285 4.37 -13.26 -12.56
N SER A 286 3.68 -14.05 -13.36
CA SER A 286 2.37 -14.60 -13.11
C SER A 286 2.45 -15.54 -11.90
N ASP A 287 2.27 -15.00 -10.71
CA ASP A 287 1.66 -15.74 -9.60
C ASP A 287 0.20 -15.27 -9.38
N ASP A 288 -0.21 -14.16 -10.00
CA ASP A 288 -1.64 -13.82 -10.18
C ASP A 288 -2.04 -14.10 -11.64
N PRO A 289 -3.11 -14.88 -11.89
CA PRO A 289 -3.62 -15.07 -13.25
C PRO A 289 -4.12 -13.73 -13.81
N PRO A 290 -4.08 -13.54 -15.14
CA PRO A 290 -4.63 -12.33 -15.75
C PRO A 290 -6.10 -12.19 -15.34
N PRO A 291 -6.65 -10.96 -15.25
CA PRO A 291 -8.09 -10.81 -15.17
C PRO A 291 -8.65 -11.30 -16.51
N SER A 292 -9.05 -12.57 -16.56
CA SER A 292 -9.95 -13.07 -17.58
C SER A 292 -11.27 -12.32 -17.45
N ASP A 293 -12.07 -12.31 -18.52
CA ASP A 293 -13.44 -11.84 -18.42
C ASP A 293 -14.11 -12.43 -17.16
N GLY A 294 -15.09 -11.74 -16.58
CA GLY A 294 -15.69 -12.04 -15.27
C GLY A 294 -16.37 -13.41 -15.11
N SER A 295 -15.97 -14.44 -15.86
CA SER A 295 -16.38 -15.83 -15.78
C SER A 295 -15.46 -16.73 -14.93
N VAL A 296 -14.24 -16.32 -14.52
CA VAL A 296 -13.34 -17.17 -13.70
C VAL A 296 -12.67 -16.37 -12.57
N MET A 297 -12.78 -16.85 -11.33
CA MET A 297 -12.09 -16.31 -10.15
C MET A 297 -10.61 -16.74 -10.12
N SER A 298 -9.73 -15.82 -9.71
CA SER A 298 -8.31 -16.06 -9.44
C SER A 298 -8.08 -16.88 -8.16
N ALA A 299 -6.87 -17.45 -7.98
CA ALA A 299 -6.49 -18.19 -6.77
C ALA A 299 -6.76 -17.39 -5.50
N LEU A 300 -6.39 -16.13 -5.58
CA LEU A 300 -6.41 -15.19 -4.48
C LEU A 300 -7.85 -14.68 -4.18
N GLU A 301 -8.73 -14.57 -5.17
CA GLU A 301 -10.18 -14.34 -4.96
C GLU A 301 -10.86 -15.56 -4.33
N TRP A 302 -10.54 -16.77 -4.79
CA TRP A 302 -11.03 -18.00 -4.18
C TRP A 302 -10.56 -18.12 -2.73
N GLN A 303 -9.31 -17.79 -2.45
CA GLN A 303 -8.78 -17.77 -1.09
C GLN A 303 -9.55 -16.80 -0.19
N GLU A 304 -9.87 -15.58 -0.67
CA GLU A 304 -10.66 -14.60 0.08
C GLU A 304 -12.08 -15.06 0.36
N LEU A 305 -12.73 -15.68 -0.63
CA LEU A 305 -14.05 -16.27 -0.43
C LEU A 305 -13.99 -17.37 0.63
N GLY A 306 -12.93 -18.17 0.64
CA GLY A 306 -12.63 -19.13 1.71
C GLY A 306 -12.47 -18.47 3.08
N ILE A 307 -11.70 -17.38 3.18
CA ILE A 307 -11.52 -16.62 4.43
C ILE A 307 -12.86 -16.05 4.93
N ALA A 308 -13.75 -15.64 4.04
CA ALA A 308 -15.08 -15.15 4.37
C ALA A 308 -16.07 -16.25 4.79
N GLY A 309 -15.68 -17.53 4.72
CA GLY A 309 -16.52 -18.68 5.07
C GLY A 309 -17.19 -19.38 3.87
N GLY A 310 -16.89 -18.96 2.65
CA GLY A 310 -17.52 -19.40 1.41
C GLY A 310 -18.35 -18.28 0.75
N GLY A 311 -19.08 -18.63 -0.30
CA GLY A 311 -20.06 -17.76 -0.94
C GLY A 311 -20.43 -18.19 -2.36
N THR A 312 -21.21 -17.34 -3.03
CA THR A 312 -21.75 -17.64 -4.35
C THR A 312 -20.84 -17.14 -5.47
N PHE A 313 -20.47 -18.00 -6.41
CA PHE A 313 -19.80 -17.65 -7.66
C PHE A 313 -20.43 -18.40 -8.83
N ASP A 314 -20.65 -17.72 -9.96
CA ASP A 314 -21.32 -18.28 -11.15
C ASP A 314 -22.66 -18.99 -10.84
N GLY A 315 -23.44 -18.43 -9.91
CA GLY A 315 -24.72 -18.99 -9.46
C GLY A 315 -24.63 -20.28 -8.63
N LYS A 316 -23.42 -20.71 -8.24
CA LYS A 316 -23.18 -21.87 -7.38
C LYS A 316 -22.67 -21.43 -6.01
N GLU A 317 -23.15 -22.10 -4.97
CA GLU A 317 -22.62 -21.95 -3.61
C GLU A 317 -21.32 -22.74 -3.46
N HIS A 318 -20.29 -22.07 -2.95
CA HIS A 318 -19.01 -22.67 -2.62
C HIS A 318 -18.79 -22.58 -1.11
N SER A 319 -18.51 -23.71 -0.46
CA SER A 319 -18.12 -23.70 0.94
C SER A 319 -16.72 -23.10 1.12
N GLN A 320 -16.36 -22.73 2.35
CA GLN A 320 -15.00 -22.32 2.70
C GLN A 320 -13.93 -23.29 2.16
N LYS A 321 -14.17 -24.60 2.32
CA LYS A 321 -13.28 -25.66 1.83
C LYS A 321 -13.18 -25.67 0.31
N ASP A 322 -14.32 -25.59 -0.38
CA ASP A 322 -14.35 -25.57 -1.86
C ASP A 322 -13.56 -24.37 -2.38
N CYS A 323 -13.72 -23.21 -1.75
CA CYS A 323 -12.98 -22.02 -2.11
C CYS A 323 -11.47 -22.20 -1.99
N TYR A 324 -10.97 -22.77 -0.88
CA TYR A 324 -9.53 -23.07 -0.76
C TYR A 324 -9.05 -24.12 -1.77
N LEU A 325 -9.86 -25.13 -2.10
CA LEU A 325 -9.51 -26.13 -3.11
C LEU A 325 -9.44 -25.52 -4.53
N MET A 326 -10.37 -24.61 -4.86
CA MET A 326 -10.33 -23.85 -6.11
C MET A 326 -9.10 -22.94 -6.16
N ALA A 327 -8.74 -22.32 -5.04
CA ALA A 327 -7.53 -21.51 -4.92
C ALA A 327 -6.26 -22.35 -5.15
N LEU A 328 -6.14 -23.52 -4.50
CA LEU A 328 -5.01 -24.44 -4.69
C LEU A 328 -4.94 -25.01 -6.11
N GLY A 329 -6.08 -25.19 -6.77
CA GLY A 329 -6.13 -25.62 -8.18
C GLY A 329 -5.49 -24.63 -9.14
N ILE A 330 -5.36 -23.37 -8.73
CA ILE A 330 -4.73 -22.29 -9.50
C ILE A 330 -3.31 -22.03 -9.00
N ASP A 331 -3.11 -21.90 -7.68
CA ASP A 331 -1.80 -21.74 -7.04
C ASP A 331 -1.57 -22.80 -5.94
N PRO A 332 -1.00 -23.97 -6.31
CA PRO A 332 -0.71 -25.03 -5.34
C PRO A 332 0.46 -24.72 -4.41
N LYS A 333 1.22 -23.63 -4.65
CA LYS A 333 2.36 -23.19 -3.82
C LYS A 333 1.98 -22.09 -2.83
N ASN A 334 0.69 -21.83 -2.65
CA ASN A 334 0.21 -20.84 -1.70
C ASN A 334 0.12 -21.42 -0.27
N HIS A 335 1.10 -21.13 0.58
CA HIS A 335 1.15 -21.67 1.94
C HIS A 335 -0.04 -21.18 2.82
N TYR A 336 -0.54 -19.97 2.59
CA TYR A 336 -1.73 -19.44 3.28
C TYR A 336 -3.01 -20.19 2.90
N THR A 337 -3.13 -20.63 1.65
CA THR A 337 -4.29 -21.38 1.17
C THR A 337 -4.28 -22.80 1.71
N TRP A 338 -3.10 -23.44 1.76
CA TRP A 338 -2.95 -24.72 2.48
C TRP A 338 -3.30 -24.60 3.97
N TYR A 339 -2.89 -23.52 4.63
CA TYR A 339 -3.27 -23.28 6.02
C TYR A 339 -4.78 -23.11 6.16
N GLY A 340 -5.41 -22.30 5.30
CA GLY A 340 -6.86 -22.10 5.26
C GLY A 340 -7.64 -23.39 5.01
N LEU A 341 -7.15 -24.25 4.11
CA LEU A 341 -7.75 -25.57 3.92
C LEU A 341 -7.65 -26.42 5.19
N GLY A 342 -6.53 -26.33 5.91
CA GLY A 342 -6.34 -26.99 7.21
C GLY A 342 -7.29 -26.48 8.30
N THR A 343 -7.54 -25.17 8.38
CA THR A 343 -8.52 -24.60 9.32
C THR A 343 -9.96 -24.99 8.94
N ALA A 344 -10.23 -25.23 7.66
CA ALA A 344 -11.49 -25.76 7.14
C ALA A 344 -11.64 -27.30 7.28
N GLY A 345 -10.67 -27.98 7.90
CA GLY A 345 -10.73 -29.43 8.19
C GLY A 345 -10.08 -30.34 7.15
N GLY A 346 -9.41 -29.79 6.13
CA GLY A 346 -8.74 -30.54 5.06
C GLY A 346 -9.60 -30.78 3.83
N GLY A 347 -9.06 -31.44 2.80
CA GLY A 347 -9.77 -31.72 1.56
C GLY A 347 -9.04 -32.58 0.54
N THR A 348 -9.76 -32.93 -0.52
CA THR A 348 -9.22 -33.72 -1.63
C THR A 348 -8.60 -32.79 -2.66
N PHE A 349 -7.28 -32.82 -2.80
CA PHE A 349 -6.56 -32.04 -3.79
C PHE A 349 -5.77 -32.99 -4.70
N GLU A 350 -5.87 -32.82 -6.03
CA GLU A 350 -5.25 -33.70 -7.03
C GLU A 350 -5.50 -35.22 -6.81
N GLY A 351 -6.71 -35.56 -6.35
CA GLY A 351 -7.10 -36.95 -6.09
C GLY A 351 -6.48 -37.58 -4.84
N LYS A 352 -5.82 -36.79 -4.00
CA LYS A 352 -5.31 -37.21 -2.69
C LYS A 352 -6.10 -36.54 -1.57
N GLU A 353 -6.50 -37.32 -0.58
CA GLU A 353 -7.07 -36.79 0.65
C GLU A 353 -5.97 -36.16 1.50
N HIS A 354 -6.14 -34.88 1.82
CA HIS A 354 -5.32 -34.16 2.78
C HIS A 354 -6.14 -33.89 4.05
N SER A 355 -5.74 -34.49 5.16
CA SER A 355 -6.29 -34.13 6.46
C SER A 355 -5.90 -32.70 6.88
N GLN A 356 -6.52 -32.19 7.95
CA GLN A 356 -6.10 -30.93 8.57
C GLN A 356 -4.58 -30.90 8.85
N LYS A 357 -4.01 -32.02 9.36
CA LYS A 357 -2.58 -32.12 9.64
C LYS A 357 -1.75 -32.06 8.36
N ASP A 358 -2.16 -32.79 7.32
CA ASP A 358 -1.46 -32.80 6.04
C ASP A 358 -1.43 -31.40 5.43
N CYS A 359 -2.52 -30.64 5.55
CA CYS A 359 -2.59 -29.26 5.08
C CYS A 359 -1.61 -28.33 5.82
N TYR A 360 -1.49 -28.43 7.14
CA TYR A 360 -0.49 -27.67 7.90
C TYR A 360 0.94 -28.10 7.56
N LEU A 361 1.19 -29.40 7.34
CA LEU A 361 2.48 -29.90 6.89
C LEU A 361 2.85 -29.37 5.50
N MET A 362 1.88 -29.29 4.59
CA MET A 362 2.06 -28.65 3.28
C MET A 362 2.41 -27.17 3.41
N THR A 363 1.78 -26.43 4.32
CA THR A 363 2.14 -25.04 4.61
C THR A 363 3.63 -24.91 4.97
N PHE A 364 4.18 -25.77 5.84
CA PHE A 364 5.59 -25.71 6.22
C PHE A 364 6.56 -26.13 5.10
N SER A 365 6.14 -27.07 4.25
CA SER A 365 6.94 -27.49 3.09
C SER A 365 7.17 -26.34 2.10
N ILE A 366 6.30 -25.32 2.14
CA ILE A 366 6.36 -24.11 1.32
C ILE A 366 7.00 -22.96 2.10
N ASP A 367 6.48 -22.63 3.29
CA ASP A 367 7.06 -21.65 4.22
C ASP A 367 7.17 -22.22 5.65
N PRO A 368 8.36 -22.68 6.06
CA PRO A 368 8.57 -23.27 7.38
C PRO A 368 8.48 -22.24 8.53
N ARG A 369 8.45 -20.93 8.22
CA ARG A 369 8.33 -19.84 9.20
C ARG A 369 6.88 -19.42 9.45
N TYR A 370 5.90 -20.12 8.89
CA TYR A 370 4.49 -19.79 9.12
C TYR A 370 3.99 -20.33 10.47
N HIS A 371 4.18 -19.54 11.53
CA HIS A 371 3.90 -19.92 12.93
C HIS A 371 2.43 -20.27 13.22
N HIS A 372 1.48 -19.73 12.44
CA HIS A 372 0.05 -20.05 12.56
C HIS A 372 -0.22 -21.53 12.26
N ALA A 373 0.46 -22.11 11.27
CA ALA A 373 0.33 -23.53 10.97
C ALA A 373 0.96 -24.39 12.07
N TRP A 374 2.04 -23.95 12.73
CA TRP A 374 2.62 -24.67 13.88
C TRP A 374 1.64 -24.72 15.05
N CYS A 375 0.97 -23.60 15.34
CA CYS A 375 -0.11 -23.60 16.33
C CYS A 375 -1.29 -24.46 15.90
N GLY A 376 -1.69 -24.42 14.63
CA GLY A 376 -2.73 -25.28 14.06
C GLY A 376 -2.40 -26.78 14.20
N LEU A 377 -1.15 -27.16 13.94
CA LEU A 377 -0.67 -28.52 14.13
C LEU A 377 -0.68 -28.93 15.61
N GLY A 378 -0.32 -28.01 16.52
CA GLY A 378 -0.45 -28.20 17.96
C GLY A 378 -1.89 -28.45 18.39
N ILE A 379 -2.85 -27.68 17.86
CA ILE A 379 -4.29 -27.88 18.09
C ILE A 379 -4.74 -29.25 17.56
N ALA A 380 -4.19 -29.69 16.43
CA ALA A 380 -4.45 -31.01 15.86
C ALA A 380 -3.71 -32.15 16.61
N GLY A 381 -2.95 -31.86 17.66
CA GLY A 381 -2.28 -32.86 18.50
C GLY A 381 -0.86 -33.25 18.05
N GLY A 382 -0.22 -32.46 17.17
CA GLY A 382 1.14 -32.70 16.70
C GLY A 382 1.23 -33.49 15.38
N GLY A 383 2.46 -33.71 14.91
CA GLY A 383 2.76 -34.43 13.67
C GLY A 383 4.25 -34.57 13.38
N THR A 384 4.59 -35.24 12.29
CA THR A 384 5.97 -35.41 11.83
C THR A 384 6.31 -34.42 10.72
N PHE A 385 7.35 -33.61 10.95
CA PHE A 385 7.91 -32.67 9.97
C PHE A 385 9.44 -32.81 9.96
N ASP A 386 10.04 -32.78 8.77
CA ASP A 386 11.50 -32.94 8.59
C ASP A 386 12.10 -34.16 9.32
N GLY A 387 11.36 -35.29 9.30
CA GLY A 387 11.77 -36.53 9.95
C GLY A 387 11.75 -36.52 11.49
N LYS A 388 11.19 -35.47 12.11
CA LYS A 388 11.05 -35.34 13.57
C LYS A 388 9.58 -35.35 13.96
N GLU A 389 9.24 -36.19 14.93
CA GLU A 389 7.95 -36.16 15.62
C GLU A 389 7.90 -34.92 16.53
N HIS A 390 6.86 -34.11 16.35
CA HIS A 390 6.56 -32.96 17.19
C HIS A 390 5.25 -33.22 17.94
N CYS A 391 5.29 -33.27 19.26
CA CYS A 391 4.06 -33.33 20.05
C CYS A 391 3.34 -31.97 20.03
N GLN A 392 2.12 -31.90 20.58
CA GLN A 392 1.36 -30.66 20.70
C GLN A 392 2.19 -29.52 21.32
N LYS A 393 2.90 -29.82 22.41
CA LYS A 393 3.75 -28.85 23.12
C LYS A 393 4.91 -28.37 22.25
N ASP A 394 5.58 -29.28 21.54
CA ASP A 394 6.67 -28.93 20.64
C ASP A 394 6.18 -28.01 19.52
N CYS A 395 4.98 -28.25 18.99
CA CYS A 395 4.38 -27.42 17.95
C CYS A 395 4.13 -25.98 18.44
N TYR A 396 3.61 -25.80 19.65
CA TYR A 396 3.45 -24.46 20.23
C TYR A 396 4.80 -23.79 20.51
N LEU A 397 5.79 -24.54 21.00
CA LEU A 397 7.15 -24.02 21.20
C LEU A 397 7.80 -23.63 19.88
N MET A 398 7.56 -24.36 18.79
CA MET A 398 8.01 -23.99 17.45
C MET A 398 7.32 -22.71 16.97
N ALA A 399 6.00 -22.60 17.13
CA ALA A 399 5.27 -21.36 16.84
C ALA A 399 5.84 -20.16 17.64
N LEU A 400 6.13 -20.36 18.92
CA LEU A 400 6.75 -19.35 19.79
C LEU A 400 8.21 -19.07 19.46
N SER A 401 8.97 -20.04 18.93
CA SER A 401 10.36 -19.82 18.50
C SER A 401 10.44 -18.91 17.28
N ILE A 402 9.39 -18.94 16.45
CA ILE A 402 9.22 -18.08 15.27
C ILE A 402 8.62 -16.74 15.71
N ASP A 403 7.46 -16.76 16.37
CA ASP A 403 6.81 -15.59 16.96
C ASP A 403 6.51 -15.79 18.46
N PRO A 404 7.41 -15.35 19.35
CA PRO A 404 7.16 -15.41 20.80
C PRO A 404 6.00 -14.52 21.34
N ARG A 405 5.31 -13.72 20.49
CA ARG A 405 4.20 -12.81 20.82
C ARG A 405 2.90 -13.41 20.27
N TYR A 406 2.96 -14.62 19.74
CA TYR A 406 1.77 -15.29 19.28
C TYR A 406 0.97 -15.81 20.48
N HIS A 407 0.01 -14.98 20.91
CA HIS A 407 -0.77 -15.24 22.13
C HIS A 407 -1.57 -16.54 22.05
N TYR A 408 -2.00 -16.98 20.84
CA TYR A 408 -2.63 -18.29 20.65
C TYR A 408 -1.70 -19.46 20.97
N ALA A 409 -0.41 -19.40 20.62
CA ALA A 409 0.54 -20.44 21.00
C ALA A 409 0.89 -20.41 22.49
N TRP A 410 0.88 -19.24 23.14
CA TRP A 410 0.98 -19.19 24.61
C TRP A 410 -0.25 -19.79 25.30
N ASN A 411 -1.45 -19.54 24.79
CA ASN A 411 -2.66 -20.22 25.27
C ASN A 411 -2.57 -21.73 25.07
N GLY A 412 -2.19 -22.17 23.87
CA GLY A 412 -2.01 -23.59 23.56
C GLY A 412 -0.93 -24.25 24.44
N LEU A 413 0.18 -23.56 24.69
CA LEU A 413 1.22 -24.05 25.60
C LEU A 413 0.71 -24.14 27.05
N GLY A 414 -0.14 -23.20 27.48
CA GLY A 414 -0.86 -23.27 28.75
C GLY A 414 -1.80 -24.47 28.83
N ASP A 415 -2.59 -24.72 27.79
CA ASP A 415 -3.47 -25.89 27.67
C ASP A 415 -2.66 -27.20 27.70
N ALA A 416 -1.44 -27.18 27.18
CA ALA A 416 -0.48 -28.29 27.23
C ALA A 416 0.31 -28.38 28.55
N GLY A 417 -0.04 -27.61 29.57
CA GLY A 417 0.54 -27.68 30.92
C GLY A 417 1.81 -26.82 31.15
N GLY A 418 2.19 -25.99 30.18
CA GLY A 418 3.39 -25.14 30.23
C GLY A 418 4.60 -25.74 29.52
N GLY A 419 5.74 -25.05 29.57
CA GLY A 419 6.99 -25.53 28.96
C GLY A 419 8.19 -24.60 29.07
N THR A 420 9.34 -25.12 28.63
CA THR A 420 10.58 -24.36 28.57
C THR A 420 10.64 -23.55 27.29
N PHE A 421 10.61 -22.23 27.42
CA PHE A 421 10.76 -21.31 26.30
C PHE A 421 11.86 -20.28 26.61
N ASP A 422 12.78 -20.05 25.66
CA ASP A 422 13.93 -19.14 25.84
C ASP A 422 14.76 -19.43 27.13
N GLY A 423 14.94 -20.71 27.44
CA GLY A 423 15.68 -21.16 28.63
C GLY A 423 14.97 -20.96 29.97
N LYS A 424 13.69 -20.58 29.96
CA LYS A 424 12.87 -20.39 31.17
C LYS A 424 11.70 -21.37 31.19
N GLU A 425 11.47 -21.96 32.36
CA GLU A 425 10.25 -22.73 32.60
C GLU A 425 9.07 -21.78 32.75
N HIS A 426 8.03 -22.02 31.96
CA HIS A 426 6.74 -21.36 32.08
C HIS A 426 5.72 -22.39 32.55
N SER A 427 5.13 -22.18 33.73
CA SER A 427 3.98 -22.98 34.15
C SER A 427 2.76 -22.67 33.28
N GLN A 428 1.74 -23.53 33.33
CA GLN A 428 0.44 -23.26 32.69
C GLN A 428 -0.09 -21.84 32.99
N LYS A 429 -0.01 -21.41 34.26
CA LYS A 429 -0.45 -20.07 34.67
C LYS A 429 0.39 -18.98 34.02
N ASP A 430 1.70 -19.16 33.95
CA ASP A 430 2.60 -18.17 33.33
C ASP A 430 2.30 -18.03 31.84
N CYS A 431 2.03 -19.14 31.15
CA CYS A 431 1.66 -19.13 29.73
C CYS A 431 0.37 -18.33 29.47
N TYR A 432 -0.70 -18.53 30.25
CA TYR A 432 -1.93 -17.74 30.09
C TYR A 432 -1.73 -16.25 30.45
N LEU A 433 -0.93 -15.96 31.48
CA LEU A 433 -0.61 -14.58 31.83
C LEU A 433 0.19 -13.90 30.71
N MET A 434 1.12 -14.61 30.08
CA MET A 434 1.84 -14.13 28.90
C MET A 434 0.88 -13.85 27.75
N ALA A 435 0.01 -14.80 27.40
CA ALA A 435 -1.00 -14.62 26.34
C ALA A 435 -1.88 -13.38 26.58
N LEU A 436 -2.42 -13.22 27.80
CA LEU A 436 -3.25 -12.07 28.18
C LEU A 436 -2.48 -10.75 28.17
N SER A 437 -1.22 -10.76 28.62
CA SER A 437 -0.38 -9.56 28.65
C SER A 437 -0.10 -9.04 27.23
N ILE A 438 0.11 -9.97 26.30
CA ILE A 438 0.37 -9.70 24.89
C ILE A 438 -0.91 -9.18 24.22
N ASP A 439 -2.04 -9.85 24.44
CA ASP A 439 -3.34 -9.47 23.87
C ASP A 439 -3.79 -8.08 24.35
N ARG A 440 -3.70 -7.80 25.66
CA ARG A 440 -4.01 -6.48 26.25
C ARG A 440 -3.07 -5.37 25.82
N GLY A 441 -1.80 -5.69 25.59
CA GLY A 441 -0.82 -4.73 25.06
C GLY A 441 -1.17 -4.27 23.65
N THR A 442 -1.66 -5.18 22.81
CA THR A 442 -2.16 -4.88 21.45
C THR A 442 -3.41 -4.00 21.48
N THR A 443 -4.34 -4.24 22.41
CA THR A 443 -5.56 -3.43 22.57
C THR A 443 -5.28 -2.01 23.07
N MET A 444 -4.35 -1.83 24.02
CA MET A 444 -3.99 -0.50 24.54
C MET A 444 -3.19 0.35 23.56
N LEU A 445 -2.33 -0.23 22.72
CA LEU A 445 -1.65 0.48 21.63
C LEU A 445 -2.65 1.03 20.59
N GLY A 446 -3.70 0.27 20.27
CA GLY A 446 -4.80 0.74 19.42
C GLY A 446 -5.61 1.89 20.05
N MET A 447 -5.88 1.83 21.36
CA MET A 447 -6.60 2.90 22.07
C MET A 447 -5.75 4.15 22.30
N ALA A 448 -4.44 4.01 22.57
CA ALA A 448 -3.53 5.15 22.71
C ALA A 448 -3.37 5.93 21.40
N SER A 449 -3.34 5.22 20.26
CA SER A 449 -3.35 5.82 18.93
C SER A 449 -4.68 6.55 18.64
N ALA A 450 -5.81 6.00 19.09
CA ALA A 450 -7.12 6.66 19.00
C ALA A 450 -7.26 7.89 19.93
N MET A 451 -6.66 7.87 21.12
CA MET A 451 -6.67 9.01 22.06
C MET A 451 -5.74 10.15 21.64
N GLN A 452 -4.62 9.86 20.97
CA GLN A 452 -3.78 10.89 20.35
C GLN A 452 -4.46 11.58 19.16
N ALA A 453 -5.42 10.93 18.50
CA ALA A 453 -6.21 11.51 17.41
C ALA A 453 -7.41 12.35 17.89
N ALA A 454 -7.76 12.29 19.18
CA ALA A 454 -8.96 12.92 19.76
C ALA A 454 -8.68 14.13 20.69
N ALA A 455 -7.43 14.60 20.80
CA ALA A 455 -7.13 15.79 21.61
C ALA A 455 -7.55 17.09 20.86
N PRO A 456 -8.49 17.90 21.39
CA PRO A 456 -8.84 19.18 20.79
C PRO A 456 -7.70 20.20 20.96
N SER A 457 -7.37 20.93 19.90
CA SER A 457 -6.36 22.00 19.92
C SER A 457 -6.85 23.24 20.67
N THR A 458 -6.91 23.22 21.99
CA THR A 458 -7.14 24.43 22.80
C THR A 458 -5.80 25.06 23.22
N ALA A 459 -5.11 25.68 22.26
CA ALA A 459 -3.98 26.58 22.56
C ALA A 459 -3.75 27.56 21.41
N LYS A 460 -4.71 28.46 21.15
CA LYS A 460 -4.53 29.71 20.40
C LYS A 460 -5.75 30.62 20.57
N ASN A 461 -6.00 31.07 21.80
CA ASN A 461 -6.88 32.23 22.06
C ASN A 461 -6.58 32.80 23.46
N ALA A 462 -5.34 33.27 23.64
CA ALA A 462 -4.94 34.09 24.78
C ALA A 462 -3.87 35.11 24.34
N ALA A 463 -4.12 35.80 23.23
CA ALA A 463 -3.29 36.93 22.78
C ALA A 463 -4.09 37.86 21.84
N ARG A 464 -5.32 38.22 22.25
CA ARG A 464 -6.07 39.31 21.57
C ARG A 464 -7.15 39.91 22.48
N ARG A 465 -6.78 40.31 23.70
CA ARG A 465 -7.56 41.20 24.57
C ARG A 465 -6.63 42.06 25.43
N THR A 466 -5.81 42.89 24.77
CA THR A 466 -5.16 44.08 25.33
C THR A 466 -4.73 44.99 24.18
N ALA A 467 -5.71 45.57 23.48
CA ALA A 467 -5.56 46.83 22.76
C ALA A 467 -6.97 47.30 22.35
N THR A 468 -7.34 48.46 22.89
CA THR A 468 -8.56 49.28 22.69
C THR A 468 -9.89 48.68 23.13
#